data_AF-A0A5J4P6Y1-F1
#
_entry.id   AF-A0A5J4P6Y1-F1
#
_cell.length_a   1.000
_cell.length_b   1.000
_cell.length_c   1.000
_cell.angle_alpha   90.00
_cell.angle_beta   90.00
_cell.angle_gamma   90.00
#
_symmetry.space_group_name_H-M   'P 1'
#
loop_
_entity.id
_entity.type
_entity.pdbx_description
1 polymer ?
#
loop_
_entity_poly.entity_id
_entity_poly.type
_entity_poly.pdbx_seq_one_letter_code
_entity_poly.pdbx_strand_id
1 'polypeptide(L)'
;ETCPLCHSNRLKYAMRCCDFHASGEKFDLFSCEDCNFLFTQGIPIGEGIEKYYATPQYISHSNTKKGIINTTYHLVRNYTLRKKTRMVIDESHRRTGRILDIGAGTGYFADAMVGRGWTVNATEKNIEARAFAKEYFGLEIKDERALYFFKPDSFNVITLWHTMEHMEKLNE
;
A
#
# COMPACT_ATOMS: atom_id res chain seq x y z
N GLU A 1 26.49 6.11 1.22
CA GLU A 1 25.12 5.70 0.85
C GLU A 1 24.91 5.96 -0.63
N THR A 2 24.10 5.16 -1.31
CA THR A 2 23.83 5.21 -2.77
C THR A 2 22.34 5.37 -3.03
N CYS A 3 21.96 5.79 -4.24
CA CYS A 3 20.56 5.83 -4.64
C CYS A 3 19.92 4.43 -4.52
N PRO A 4 18.78 4.26 -3.83
CA PRO A 4 18.15 2.95 -3.66
C PRO A 4 17.53 2.40 -4.95
N LEU A 5 17.31 3.25 -5.95
CA LEU A 5 16.71 2.85 -7.23
C LEU A 5 17.77 2.46 -8.27
N CYS A 6 18.75 3.32 -8.53
CA CYS A 6 19.75 3.11 -9.61
C CYS A 6 21.18 2.87 -9.11
N HIS A 7 21.40 2.82 -7.80
CA HIS A 7 22.71 2.60 -7.16
C HIS A 7 23.80 3.66 -7.44
N SER A 8 23.46 4.78 -8.08
CA SER A 8 24.37 5.93 -8.23
C SER A 8 24.83 6.50 -6.89
N ASN A 9 26.05 7.03 -6.85
CA ASN A 9 26.60 7.77 -5.72
C ASN A 9 26.47 9.29 -5.88
N ARG A 10 25.91 9.78 -6.99
CA ARG A 10 25.69 11.22 -7.25
C ARG A 10 24.40 11.68 -6.55
N LEU A 11 24.52 11.93 -5.25
CA LEU A 11 23.42 12.33 -4.39
C LEU A 11 23.54 13.81 -4.01
N LYS A 12 22.44 14.54 -4.18
CA LYS A 12 22.31 15.94 -3.81
C LYS A 12 21.32 16.08 -2.67
N TYR A 13 21.71 16.77 -1.60
CA TYR A 13 20.78 17.17 -0.55
C TYR A 13 19.66 18.03 -1.15
N ALA A 14 18.42 17.66 -0.90
CA ALA A 14 17.25 18.35 -1.42
C ALA A 14 16.62 19.27 -0.37
N MET A 15 16.19 18.71 0.76
CA MET A 15 15.55 19.46 1.85
C MET A 15 15.47 18.64 3.13
N ARG A 16 15.05 19.29 4.23
CA ARG A 16 14.69 18.64 5.49
C ARG A 16 13.20 18.81 5.74
N CYS A 17 12.50 17.71 5.95
CA CYS A 17 11.08 17.69 6.30
C CYS A 17 10.89 17.29 7.76
N CYS A 18 9.79 17.73 8.36
CA CYS A 18 9.38 17.29 9.69
C CYS A 18 8.14 16.41 9.54
N ASP A 19 8.16 15.22 10.12
CA ASP A 19 7.01 14.34 10.16
C ASP A 19 6.02 14.82 11.22
N PHE A 20 5.00 15.56 10.81
CA PHE A 20 3.92 15.97 11.71
C PHE A 20 2.80 14.93 11.86
N HIS A 21 2.92 13.78 11.18
CA HIS A 21 1.90 12.74 11.19
C HIS A 21 2.15 11.73 12.31
N ALA A 22 3.37 11.19 12.41
CA ALA A 22 3.65 10.08 13.33
C ALA A 22 4.59 10.44 14.49
N SER A 23 5.68 11.16 14.24
CA SER A 23 6.81 11.19 15.18
C SER A 23 7.29 12.58 15.62
N GLY A 24 7.04 13.63 14.85
CA GLY A 24 7.66 14.94 15.05
C GLY A 24 9.14 14.98 14.67
N GLU A 25 9.70 13.87 14.16
CA GLU A 25 11.11 13.77 13.79
C GLU A 25 11.40 14.50 12.47
N LYS A 26 12.67 14.85 12.27
CA LYS A 26 13.14 15.52 11.05
C LYS A 26 13.87 14.52 10.16
N PHE A 27 13.54 14.54 8.89
CA PHE A 27 14.05 13.64 7.86
C PHE A 27 14.73 14.46 6.77
N ASP A 28 15.95 14.06 6.42
CA ASP A 28 16.65 14.64 5.27
C ASP A 28 16.27 13.88 4.00
N LEU A 29 15.91 14.64 2.97
CA LEU A 29 15.62 14.14 1.64
C LEU A 29 16.83 14.40 0.72
N PHE A 30 17.21 13.38 -0.04
CA PHE A 30 18.25 13.45 -1.06
C PHE A 30 17.64 13.12 -2.42
N SER A 31 18.13 13.80 -3.45
CA SER A 31 17.79 13.54 -4.85
C SER A 31 18.99 12.92 -5.56
N CYS A 32 18.75 11.85 -6.31
CA CYS A 32 19.75 11.26 -7.19
C CYS A 32 19.90 12.10 -8.47
N GLU A 33 21.10 12.52 -8.82
CA GLU A 33 21.34 13.33 -10.03
C GLU A 33 21.24 12.52 -11.34
N ASP A 34 21.20 11.18 -11.24
CA ASP A 34 21.18 10.29 -12.41
C ASP A 34 19.76 9.89 -12.80
N CYS A 35 18.92 9.58 -11.82
CA CYS A 35 17.54 9.12 -12.04
C CYS A 35 16.48 10.08 -11.48
N ASN A 36 16.89 11.19 -10.86
CA ASN A 36 16.03 12.18 -10.21
C ASN A 36 15.17 11.64 -9.06
N PHE A 37 15.40 10.41 -8.59
CA PHE A 37 14.67 9.82 -7.48
C PHE A 37 14.94 10.61 -6.18
N LEU A 38 13.86 11.05 -5.53
CA LEU A 38 13.89 11.76 -4.26
C LEU A 38 13.50 10.78 -3.15
N PHE A 39 14.34 10.64 -2.14
CA PHE A 39 14.14 9.66 -1.07
C PHE A 39 14.63 10.17 0.28
N THR A 40 14.04 9.64 1.34
CA THR A 40 14.48 9.91 2.71
C THR A 40 15.76 9.13 3.00
N GLN A 41 16.77 9.83 3.50
CA GLN A 41 18.05 9.25 3.88
C GLN A 41 18.08 8.89 5.37
N GLY A 42 18.76 7.79 5.70
CA GLY A 42 18.95 7.36 7.09
C GLY A 42 17.68 6.81 7.74
N ILE A 43 16.72 6.29 6.96
CA ILE A 43 15.56 5.58 7.50
C ILE A 43 16.07 4.32 8.23
N PRO A 44 15.65 4.08 9.49
CA PRO A 44 15.94 2.80 10.14
C PRO A 44 15.26 1.67 9.36
N ILE A 45 16.05 0.75 8.82
CA ILE A 45 15.57 -0.47 8.16
C ILE A 45 15.44 -1.54 9.25
N GLY A 46 14.24 -2.12 9.40
CA GLY A 46 13.96 -3.14 10.42
C GLY A 46 13.48 -2.57 11.76
N GLU A 47 14.19 -2.89 12.85
CA GLU A 47 13.77 -2.50 14.21
C GLU A 47 13.62 -0.97 14.34
N GLY A 48 12.42 -0.53 14.70
CA GLY A 48 12.09 0.88 14.86
C GLY A 48 11.34 1.53 13.71
N ILE A 49 11.19 0.89 12.54
CA ILE A 49 10.31 1.41 11.47
C ILE A 49 8.83 1.26 11.84
N GLU A 50 8.49 0.25 12.63
CA GLU A 50 7.13 -0.05 13.10
C GLU A 50 6.47 1.15 13.78
N LYS A 51 7.24 2.01 14.47
CA LYS A 51 6.71 3.21 15.14
C LYS A 51 6.06 4.20 14.17
N TYR A 52 6.52 4.25 12.91
CA TYR A 52 5.92 5.10 11.88
C TYR A 52 4.67 4.47 11.25
N TYR A 53 4.50 3.15 11.38
CA TYR A 53 3.30 2.42 10.95
C TYR A 53 2.25 2.27 12.06
N ALA A 54 2.65 2.42 13.33
CA ALA A 54 1.80 2.21 14.52
C ALA A 54 0.87 3.38 14.86
N THR A 55 0.79 4.44 14.03
CA THR A 55 -0.13 5.54 14.33
C THR A 55 -1.59 5.07 14.28
N PRO A 56 -2.42 5.40 15.30
CA PRO A 56 -3.84 5.04 15.35
C PRO A 56 -4.65 5.48 14.13
N GLN A 57 -4.14 6.46 13.36
CA GLN A 57 -4.74 6.97 12.13
C GLN A 57 -4.51 6.10 10.90
N TYR A 58 -3.54 5.16 10.90
CA TYR A 58 -3.39 4.17 9.83
C TYR A 58 -4.63 3.26 9.76
N ILE A 59 -5.27 3.05 10.91
CA ILE A 59 -6.62 2.52 10.99
C ILE A 59 -7.59 3.66 10.65
N SER A 60 -7.80 3.89 9.36
CA SER A 60 -9.00 4.56 8.83
C SER A 60 -10.30 3.74 9.07
N HIS A 61 -10.33 2.99 10.16
CA HIS A 61 -11.45 2.23 10.74
C HIS A 61 -11.74 2.72 12.15
N SER A 62 -11.61 4.02 12.41
CA SER A 62 -12.44 4.63 13.44
C SER A 62 -13.90 4.54 12.98
N ASN A 63 -14.50 3.37 13.18
CA ASN A 63 -15.93 3.12 13.10
C ASN A 63 -16.67 3.82 14.28
N THR A 64 -16.09 4.87 14.84
CA THR A 64 -16.32 5.35 16.20
C THR A 64 -16.83 6.78 16.30
N LYS A 65 -17.34 7.41 15.23
CA LYS A 65 -18.12 8.65 15.38
C LYS A 65 -19.46 8.56 14.63
N LYS A 66 -20.53 8.28 15.38
CA LYS A 66 -21.94 8.34 14.95
C LYS A 66 -22.23 9.66 14.23
N GLY A 67 -22.75 9.62 12.99
CA GLY A 67 -23.25 10.79 12.26
C GLY A 67 -22.90 10.85 10.76
N ILE A 68 -23.41 11.90 10.10
CA ILE A 68 -23.34 12.22 8.64
C ILE A 68 -21.93 12.04 8.03
N ILE A 69 -20.87 12.24 8.82
CA ILE A 69 -19.47 12.06 8.43
C ILE A 69 -19.19 10.62 7.97
N ASN A 70 -19.80 9.61 8.62
CA ASN A 70 -19.62 8.21 8.24
C ASN A 70 -20.24 7.93 6.85
N THR A 71 -21.42 8.50 6.57
CA THR A 71 -22.09 8.35 5.27
C THR A 71 -21.25 8.97 4.14
N THR A 72 -20.75 10.19 4.34
CA THR A 72 -19.88 10.85 3.35
C THR A 72 -18.60 10.06 3.12
N TYR A 73 -17.97 9.55 4.18
CA TYR A 73 -16.79 8.70 4.09
C TYR A 73 -17.06 7.42 3.27
N HIS A 74 -18.15 6.73 3.55
CA HIS A 74 -18.56 5.54 2.78
C HIS A 74 -18.84 5.87 1.32
N LEU A 75 -19.45 7.02 1.02
CA LEU A 75 -19.70 7.47 -0.36
C LEU A 75 -18.40 7.72 -1.11
N VAL A 76 -17.46 8.47 -0.51
CA VAL A 76 -16.15 8.75 -1.11
C VAL A 76 -15.38 7.45 -1.32
N ARG A 77 -15.37 6.55 -0.33
CA ARG A 77 -14.73 5.24 -0.46
C ARG A 77 -15.33 4.44 -1.62
N ASN A 78 -16.66 4.34 -1.70
CA ASN A 78 -17.34 3.63 -2.78
C ASN A 78 -17.03 4.23 -4.15
N TYR A 79 -16.95 5.56 -4.25
CA TYR A 79 -16.54 6.24 -5.47
C TYR A 79 -15.10 5.89 -5.86
N THR A 80 -14.15 5.97 -4.93
CA THR A 80 -12.74 5.63 -5.17
C THR A 80 -12.58 4.16 -5.55
N LEU A 81 -13.26 3.23 -4.88
CA LEU A 81 -13.25 1.81 -5.22
C LEU A 81 -13.80 1.57 -6.63
N ARG A 82 -14.90 2.24 -7.02
CA ARG A 82 -15.42 2.16 -8.39
C ARG A 82 -14.41 2.65 -9.42
N LYS A 83 -13.69 3.74 -9.13
CA LYS A 83 -12.64 4.26 -10.01
C LYS A 83 -11.48 3.26 -10.15
N LYS A 84 -10.99 2.71 -9.03
CA LYS A 84 -9.90 1.71 -9.03
C LYS A 84 -10.29 0.44 -9.78
N THR A 85 -11.46 -0.11 -9.49
CA THR A 85 -11.95 -1.32 -10.19
C THR A 85 -12.17 -1.08 -11.68
N ARG A 86 -12.68 0.10 -12.07
CA ARG A 86 -12.81 0.50 -13.47
C ARG A 86 -11.45 0.56 -14.16
N MET A 87 -10.46 1.22 -13.54
CA MET A 87 -9.10 1.31 -14.06
C MET A 87 -8.51 -0.07 -14.33
N VAL A 88 -8.64 -1.01 -13.38
CA VAL A 88 -8.17 -2.38 -13.60
C VAL A 88 -8.83 -3.04 -14.81
N ILE A 89 -10.15 -2.91 -14.94
CA ILE A 89 -10.90 -3.51 -16.05
C ILE A 89 -10.46 -2.91 -17.40
N ASP A 90 -10.36 -1.59 -17.45
CA ASP A 90 -10.08 -0.84 -18.67
C ASP A 90 -8.64 -1.09 -19.14
N GLU A 91 -7.66 -0.99 -18.24
CA GLU A 91 -6.23 -1.15 -18.55
C GLU A 91 -5.84 -2.61 -18.82
N SER A 92 -6.47 -3.56 -18.12
CA SER A 92 -6.21 -4.98 -18.39
C SER A 92 -6.96 -5.50 -19.62
N HIS A 93 -7.94 -4.73 -20.12
CA HIS A 93 -8.90 -5.16 -21.14
C HIS A 93 -9.64 -6.46 -20.76
N ARG A 94 -9.91 -6.66 -19.46
CA ARG A 94 -10.54 -7.87 -18.93
C ARG A 94 -11.69 -7.53 -17.99
N ARG A 95 -12.78 -8.28 -18.12
CA ARG A 95 -13.90 -8.19 -17.18
C ARG A 95 -13.68 -9.00 -15.90
N THR A 96 -12.95 -10.11 -16.00
CA THR A 96 -12.57 -11.01 -14.90
C THR A 96 -11.17 -11.57 -15.14
N GLY A 97 -10.59 -12.15 -14.10
CA GLY A 97 -9.25 -12.74 -14.16
C GLY A 97 -8.70 -13.04 -12.77
N ARG A 98 -7.40 -13.35 -12.72
CA ARG A 98 -6.64 -13.51 -11.48
C ARG A 98 -5.91 -12.21 -11.16
N ILE A 99 -6.14 -11.66 -9.98
CA ILE A 99 -5.49 -10.43 -9.52
C ILE A 99 -4.74 -10.68 -8.20
N LEU A 100 -3.57 -10.07 -8.08
CA LEU A 100 -2.82 -9.94 -6.83
C LEU A 100 -2.86 -8.49 -6.35
N ASP A 101 -3.40 -8.25 -5.16
CA ASP A 101 -3.38 -6.93 -4.51
C ASP A 101 -2.34 -6.92 -3.39
N ILE A 102 -1.24 -6.19 -3.59
CA ILE A 102 -0.14 -6.08 -2.63
C ILE A 102 -0.36 -4.83 -1.78
N GLY A 103 -0.37 -4.97 -0.45
CA GLY A 103 -0.75 -3.89 0.47
C GLY A 103 -2.25 -3.67 0.48
N ALA A 104 -3.03 -4.76 0.58
CA ALA A 104 -4.48 -4.74 0.48
C ALA A 104 -5.18 -4.00 1.64
N GLY A 105 -4.44 -3.62 2.69
CA GLY A 105 -4.97 -3.01 3.89
C GLY A 105 -6.08 -3.87 4.47
N THR A 106 -7.24 -3.27 4.69
CA THR A 106 -8.41 -3.94 5.27
C THR A 106 -9.30 -4.65 4.25
N GLY A 107 -8.88 -4.75 2.99
CA GLY A 107 -9.52 -5.64 2.01
C GLY A 107 -10.69 -5.05 1.22
N TYR A 108 -11.03 -3.76 1.37
CA TYR A 108 -12.14 -3.15 0.61
C TYR A 108 -11.98 -3.24 -0.91
N PHE A 109 -10.76 -3.06 -1.43
CA PHE A 109 -10.51 -3.19 -2.87
C PHE A 109 -10.57 -4.65 -3.32
N ALA A 110 -9.94 -5.54 -2.55
CA ALA A 110 -10.00 -6.99 -2.78
C ALA A 110 -11.46 -7.48 -2.84
N ASP A 111 -12.30 -7.10 -1.88
CA ASP A 111 -13.73 -7.43 -1.85
C ASP A 111 -14.47 -6.88 -3.08
N ALA A 112 -14.23 -5.62 -3.43
CA ALA A 112 -14.85 -5.00 -4.60
C ALA A 112 -14.51 -5.71 -5.92
N MET A 113 -13.34 -6.36 -6.00
CA MET A 113 -12.92 -7.17 -7.15
C MET A 113 -13.52 -8.58 -7.11
N VAL A 114 -13.62 -9.20 -5.93
CA VAL A 114 -14.37 -10.48 -5.75
C VAL A 114 -15.83 -10.30 -6.20
N GLY A 115 -16.49 -9.24 -5.77
CA GLY A 115 -17.87 -8.92 -6.20
C GLY A 115 -18.03 -8.65 -7.70
N ARG A 116 -16.93 -8.48 -8.44
CA ARG A 116 -16.88 -8.35 -9.90
C ARG A 116 -16.47 -9.65 -10.61
N GLY A 117 -16.37 -10.76 -9.89
CA GLY A 117 -16.03 -12.07 -10.44
C GLY A 117 -14.53 -12.28 -10.67
N TRP A 118 -13.66 -11.50 -10.04
CA TRP A 118 -12.22 -11.75 -10.07
C TRP A 118 -11.81 -12.79 -9.02
N THR A 119 -10.83 -13.62 -9.37
CA THR A 119 -10.12 -14.45 -8.40
C THR A 119 -9.02 -13.60 -7.75
N VAL A 120 -9.21 -13.23 -6.50
CA VAL A 120 -8.32 -12.30 -5.79
C VAL A 120 -7.37 -13.07 -4.87
N ASN A 121 -6.08 -12.79 -4.99
CA ASN A 121 -5.10 -13.01 -3.93
C ASN A 121 -4.67 -11.64 -3.40
N ALA A 122 -4.42 -11.54 -2.10
CA ALA A 122 -4.05 -10.29 -1.47
C ALA A 122 -2.97 -10.52 -0.41
N THR A 123 -2.08 -9.55 -0.23
CA THR A 123 -1.09 -9.54 0.85
C THR A 123 -1.15 -8.24 1.63
N GLU A 124 -0.88 -8.30 2.94
CA GLU A 124 -0.84 -7.15 3.83
C GLU A 124 0.13 -7.45 4.99
N LYS A 125 0.93 -6.46 5.42
CA LYS A 125 1.89 -6.58 6.54
C LYS A 125 1.18 -6.55 7.90
N ASN A 126 0.18 -5.69 8.04
CA ASN A 126 -0.53 -5.45 9.30
C ASN A 126 -1.48 -6.62 9.65
N ILE A 127 -1.25 -7.27 10.78
CA ILE A 127 -2.03 -8.43 11.23
C ILE A 127 -3.49 -8.08 11.58
N GLU A 128 -3.75 -6.91 12.14
CA GLU A 128 -5.08 -6.44 12.50
C GLU A 128 -5.92 -6.16 11.24
N ALA A 129 -5.31 -5.57 10.21
CA ALA A 129 -5.96 -5.33 8.93
C ALA A 129 -6.37 -6.63 8.23
N ARG A 130 -5.50 -7.66 8.27
CA ARG A 130 -5.83 -9.01 7.78
C ARG A 130 -6.97 -9.64 8.57
N ALA A 131 -6.94 -9.53 9.90
CA ALA A 131 -8.01 -10.04 10.77
C ALA A 131 -9.35 -9.37 10.47
N PHE A 132 -9.36 -8.04 10.32
CA PHE A 132 -10.54 -7.28 9.92
C PHE A 132 -11.10 -7.77 8.58
N ALA A 133 -10.25 -7.94 7.56
CA ALA A 133 -10.71 -8.38 6.24
C ALA A 133 -11.35 -9.78 6.29
N LYS A 134 -10.79 -10.67 7.10
CA LYS A 134 -11.34 -12.01 7.32
C LYS A 134 -12.68 -11.96 8.03
N GLU A 135 -12.81 -11.18 9.10
CA GLU A 135 -14.05 -11.06 9.88
C GLU A 135 -15.17 -10.38 9.09
N TYR A 136 -14.85 -9.26 8.42
CA TYR A 136 -15.85 -8.40 7.80
C TYR A 136 -16.23 -8.83 6.37
N PHE A 137 -15.29 -9.35 5.58
CA PHE A 137 -15.53 -9.76 4.19
C PHE A 137 -15.41 -11.27 3.96
N GLY A 138 -14.94 -12.05 4.95
CA GLY A 138 -14.59 -13.45 4.72
C GLY A 138 -13.37 -13.64 3.83
N LEU A 139 -12.55 -12.59 3.64
CA LEU A 139 -11.39 -12.63 2.75
C LEU A 139 -10.14 -13.10 3.49
N GLU A 140 -9.47 -14.10 2.93
CA GLU A 140 -8.16 -14.54 3.41
C GLU A 140 -7.04 -13.71 2.78
N ILE A 141 -6.64 -12.63 3.47
CA ILE A 141 -5.46 -11.85 3.11
C ILE A 141 -4.22 -12.51 3.71
N LYS A 142 -3.19 -12.71 2.91
CA LYS A 142 -1.94 -13.38 3.30
C LYS A 142 -0.93 -12.39 3.87
N ASP A 143 0.03 -12.90 4.63
CA ASP A 143 1.23 -12.15 4.99
C ASP A 143 2.07 -11.84 3.73
N GLU A 144 2.88 -10.77 3.76
CA GLU A 144 3.72 -10.39 2.62
C GLU A 144 4.69 -11.48 2.17
N ARG A 145 5.12 -12.36 3.08
CA ARG A 145 5.97 -13.52 2.74
C ARG A 145 5.32 -14.44 1.71
N ALA A 146 4.00 -14.40 1.54
CA ALA A 146 3.30 -15.15 0.50
C ALA A 146 3.76 -14.81 -0.92
N LEU A 147 4.31 -13.60 -1.14
CA LEU A 147 4.82 -13.17 -2.44
C LEU A 147 5.89 -14.13 -2.99
N TYR A 148 6.76 -14.66 -2.13
CA TYR A 148 7.83 -15.60 -2.51
C TYR A 148 7.33 -16.98 -2.93
N PHE A 149 6.06 -17.31 -2.66
CA PHE A 149 5.49 -18.63 -2.94
C PHE A 149 4.54 -18.64 -4.13
N PHE A 150 4.22 -17.47 -4.68
CA PHE A 150 3.43 -17.42 -5.92
C PHE A 150 4.27 -17.87 -7.10
N LYS A 151 3.67 -18.70 -7.96
CA LYS A 151 4.33 -19.14 -9.18
C LYS A 151 4.40 -17.97 -10.18
N PRO A 152 5.46 -17.89 -11.00
CA PRO A 152 5.46 -17.01 -12.17
C PRO A 152 4.19 -17.18 -13.02
N ASP A 153 3.77 -16.10 -13.69
CA ASP A 153 2.59 -16.09 -14.59
C ASP A 153 1.25 -16.50 -13.94
N SER A 154 1.15 -16.35 -12.61
CA SER A 154 -0.07 -16.68 -11.85
C SER A 154 -1.16 -15.61 -11.90
N PHE A 155 -0.84 -14.39 -12.32
CA PHE A 155 -1.77 -13.26 -12.24
C PHE A 155 -1.89 -12.55 -13.59
N ASN A 156 -3.09 -12.06 -13.88
CA ASN A 156 -3.34 -11.19 -15.03
C ASN A 156 -3.08 -9.72 -14.68
N VAL A 157 -3.28 -9.34 -13.42
CA VAL A 157 -3.12 -7.97 -12.92
C VAL A 157 -2.47 -8.02 -11.54
N ILE A 158 -1.55 -7.10 -11.28
CA ILE A 158 -0.98 -6.86 -9.95
C ILE A 158 -1.24 -5.39 -9.59
N THR A 159 -1.79 -5.13 -8.40
CA THR A 159 -2.04 -3.77 -7.91
C THR A 159 -1.24 -3.48 -6.65
N LEU A 160 -0.78 -2.23 -6.54
CA LEU A 160 -0.05 -1.68 -5.39
C LEU A 160 -0.63 -0.30 -5.08
N TRP A 161 -1.75 -0.26 -4.36
CA TRP A 161 -2.42 1.00 -4.07
C TRP A 161 -1.84 1.67 -2.84
N HIS A 162 -1.08 2.75 -3.04
CA HIS A 162 -0.41 3.47 -1.95
C HIS A 162 0.55 2.58 -1.14
N THR A 163 1.27 1.72 -1.85
CA THR A 163 2.18 0.71 -1.25
C THR A 163 3.60 0.85 -1.77
N MET A 164 3.76 1.14 -3.07
CA MET A 164 5.05 1.16 -3.74
C MET A 164 6.00 2.20 -3.15
N GLU A 165 5.45 3.34 -2.70
CA GLU A 165 6.19 4.42 -2.04
C GLU A 165 6.75 4.03 -0.65
N HIS A 166 6.27 2.93 -0.06
CA HIS A 166 6.66 2.45 1.26
C HIS A 166 7.54 1.19 1.19
N MET A 167 7.93 0.75 -0.01
CA MET A 167 8.79 -0.41 -0.18
C MET A 167 10.25 -0.07 0.13
N GLU A 168 10.84 -0.79 1.08
CA GLU A 168 12.23 -0.58 1.52
C GLU A 168 13.25 -1.12 0.50
N LYS A 169 12.91 -2.23 -0.15
CA LYS A 169 13.75 -2.94 -1.11
C LYS A 169 13.08 -2.89 -2.48
N LEU A 170 13.46 -1.90 -3.29
CA LEU A 170 12.83 -1.66 -4.61
C LEU A 170 13.31 -2.62 -5.70
N ASN A 171 14.49 -3.22 -5.51
CA ASN A 171 15.16 -4.09 -6.50
C ASN A 171 15.20 -5.57 -6.08
N GLU A 172 14.51 -5.94 -4.99
CA GLU A 172 14.30 -7.32 -4.54
C GLU A 172 12.81 -7.69 -4.67
#